data_AF-A0A2V4GZP4-F1
#
_entry.id   AF-A0A2V4GZP4-F1
#
_cell.length_a   1.000
_cell.length_b   1.000
_cell.length_c   1.000
_cell.angle_alpha   90.00
_cell.angle_beta   90.00
_cell.angle_gamma   90.00
#
_symmetry.space_group_name_H-M   'P 1'
#
loop_
_entity.id
_entity.type
_entity.pdbx_description
1 polymer ?
#
loop_
_entity_poly.entity_id
_entity_poly.type
_entity_poly.pdbx_seq_one_letter_code
_entity_poly.pdbx_strand_id
1 'polypeptide(L)'
;MIKTDSGEICIDPAEPVLHIIGKKYAIFVLSVLGNDNTRKNFNDMKKAIPGISGAMLSARLHDMIAAGLIERYDGDIVTYDLTDRGRELRKRLLPVFEYFADR
;
A
#
# COMPACT_ATOMS: atom_id res chain seq x y z
N MET A 1 -9.29 21.98 1.83
CA MET A 1 -10.58 21.35 2.15
C MET A 1 -11.14 20.67 0.91
N ILE A 2 -11.66 19.45 1.04
CA ILE A 2 -12.44 18.74 0.01
C ILE A 2 -13.91 18.81 0.43
N LYS A 3 -14.79 19.29 -0.44
CA LYS A 3 -16.24 19.30 -0.20
C LYS A 3 -16.83 17.93 -0.47
N THR A 4 -17.74 17.48 0.39
CA THR A 4 -18.48 16.23 0.26
C THR A 4 -19.97 16.49 0.53
N ASP A 5 -20.83 15.55 0.17
CA ASP A 5 -22.27 15.63 0.45
C ASP A 5 -22.59 15.69 1.96
N SER A 6 -21.64 15.30 2.80
CA SER A 6 -21.77 15.23 4.27
C SER A 6 -20.95 16.31 5.02
N GLY A 7 -20.26 17.20 4.30
CA GLY A 7 -19.48 18.28 4.92
C GLY A 7 -18.16 18.56 4.19
N GLU A 8 -17.10 18.79 4.96
CA GLU A 8 -15.77 19.10 4.41
C GLU A 8 -14.68 18.25 5.09
N ILE A 9 -13.70 17.82 4.29
CA ILE A 9 -12.52 17.07 4.75
C ILE A 9 -11.29 17.98 4.65
N CYS A 10 -10.55 18.15 5.74
CA CYS A 10 -9.23 18.77 5.70
C CYS A 10 -8.20 17.75 5.18
N ILE A 11 -7.38 18.16 4.20
CA ILE A 11 -6.40 17.27 3.54
C ILE A 11 -5.14 17.16 4.38
N ASP A 12 -4.75 18.20 5.12
CA ASP A 12 -3.46 18.30 5.79
C ASP A 12 -3.14 17.09 6.68
N PRO A 13 -4.08 16.52 7.47
CA PRO A 13 -3.80 15.32 8.26
C PRO A 13 -3.57 14.06 7.40
N ALA A 14 -4.13 14.03 6.19
CA ALA A 14 -4.01 12.91 5.26
C ALA A 14 -2.80 13.06 4.33
N GLU A 15 -2.25 14.27 4.16
CA GLU A 15 -1.18 14.59 3.22
C GLU A 15 0.02 13.61 3.31
N PRO A 16 0.55 13.24 4.50
CA PRO A 16 1.71 12.36 4.56
C PRO A 16 1.43 10.97 3.99
N VAL A 17 0.24 10.43 4.26
CA VAL A 17 -0.17 9.11 3.73
C VAL A 17 -0.47 9.21 2.24
N LEU A 18 -1.16 10.29 1.82
CA LEU A 18 -1.45 10.56 0.41
C LEU A 18 -0.17 10.67 -0.42
N HIS A 19 0.85 11.35 0.11
CA HIS A 19 2.17 11.44 -0.52
C HIS A 19 2.80 10.06 -0.72
N ILE A 20 2.66 9.15 0.26
CA ILE A 20 3.21 7.79 0.16
C ILE A 20 2.44 6.95 -0.86
N ILE A 21 1.11 6.90 -0.76
CA ILE A 21 0.30 6.05 -1.67
C ILE A 21 0.26 6.60 -3.10
N GLY A 22 0.46 7.90 -3.28
CA GLY A 22 0.58 8.53 -4.60
C GLY A 22 1.90 8.20 -5.31
N LYS A 23 2.92 7.67 -4.61
CA LYS A 23 4.18 7.25 -5.25
C LYS A 23 3.94 6.08 -6.19
N LYS A 24 4.63 6.08 -7.33
CA LYS A 24 4.63 4.97 -8.29
C LYS A 24 4.88 3.63 -7.58
N TYR A 25 4.02 2.67 -7.86
CA TYR A 25 3.95 1.32 -7.29
C TYR A 25 3.51 1.18 -5.83
N ALA A 26 3.33 2.24 -5.04
CA ALA A 26 2.95 2.11 -3.62
C ALA A 26 1.60 1.39 -3.44
N ILE A 27 0.60 1.80 -4.22
CA ILE A 27 -0.73 1.18 -4.23
C ILE A 27 -0.69 -0.29 -4.70
N PHE A 28 0.20 -0.64 -5.63
CA PHE A 28 0.39 -2.04 -6.05
C PHE A 28 1.03 -2.88 -4.94
N VAL A 29 2.02 -2.35 -4.23
CA VAL A 29 2.63 -3.00 -3.05
C VAL A 29 1.57 -3.30 -1.99
N LEU A 30 0.74 -2.30 -1.65
CA LEU A 30 -0.36 -2.46 -0.70
C LEU A 30 -1.36 -3.54 -1.15
N SER A 31 -1.72 -3.51 -2.44
CA SER A 31 -2.73 -4.40 -3.00
C SER A 31 -2.26 -5.85 -3.01
N VAL A 32 -1.03 -6.10 -3.47
CA VAL A 32 -0.42 -7.44 -3.57
C VAL A 32 -0.23 -8.07 -2.20
N LEU A 33 0.24 -7.30 -1.19
CA LEU A 33 0.39 -7.85 0.17
C LEU A 33 -0.94 -8.27 0.78
N GLY A 34 -2.04 -7.60 0.43
CA GLY A 34 -3.36 -7.96 0.96
C GLY A 34 -4.15 -8.96 0.10
N ASN A 35 -3.55 -9.60 -0.90
CA ASN A 35 -4.25 -10.60 -1.74
C ASN A 35 -4.52 -11.91 -1.00
N ASP A 36 -3.63 -12.30 -0.11
CA ASP A 36 -3.74 -13.48 0.72
C ASP A 36 -3.46 -13.13 2.18
N ASN A 37 -3.95 -13.95 3.10
CA ASN A 37 -3.68 -13.79 4.53
C ASN A 37 -2.30 -14.38 4.89
N THR A 38 -1.31 -14.19 4.01
CA THR A 38 0.03 -14.78 4.13
C THR A 38 1.10 -13.74 3.91
N ARG A 39 2.16 -13.82 4.72
CA ARG A 39 3.32 -12.93 4.58
C ARG A 39 4.05 -13.22 3.27
N LYS A 40 4.56 -12.18 2.61
CA LYS A 40 5.32 -12.32 1.35
C LYS A 40 6.77 -11.92 1.54
N ASN A 41 7.69 -12.64 0.91
CA ASN A 41 9.10 -12.20 0.86
C ASN A 41 9.30 -11.17 -0.27
N PHE A 42 10.48 -10.55 -0.30
CA PHE A 42 10.81 -9.53 -1.29
C PHE A 42 10.72 -10.02 -2.75
N ASN A 43 11.13 -11.27 -3.01
CA ASN A 43 11.14 -11.82 -4.36
C ASN A 43 9.72 -12.11 -4.86
N ASP A 44 8.84 -12.62 -3.99
CA ASP A 44 7.43 -12.82 -4.31
C ASP A 44 6.76 -11.50 -4.68
N MET A 45 7.02 -10.45 -3.88
CA MET A 45 6.53 -9.09 -4.14
C MET A 45 7.03 -8.54 -5.47
N LYS A 46 8.33 -8.68 -5.75
CA LYS A 46 8.93 -8.23 -7.01
C LYS A 46 8.36 -8.96 -8.23
N LYS A 47 8.10 -10.27 -8.10
CA LYS A 47 7.50 -11.09 -9.17
C LYS A 47 6.04 -10.70 -9.41
N ALA A 48 5.28 -10.40 -8.36
CA ALA A 48 3.86 -10.06 -8.45
C ALA A 48 3.58 -8.64 -8.96
N ILE A 49 4.60 -7.75 -9.03
CA ILE A 49 4.44 -6.36 -9.48
C ILE A 49 5.29 -6.13 -10.74
N PRO A 50 4.73 -6.33 -11.95
CA PRO A 50 5.46 -6.16 -13.19
C PRO A 50 6.09 -4.78 -13.35
N GLY A 51 7.37 -4.75 -13.76
CA GLY A 51 8.11 -3.51 -14.05
C GLY A 51 8.66 -2.75 -12.83
N ILE A 52 8.41 -3.22 -11.59
CA ILE A 52 9.05 -2.61 -10.41
C ILE A 52 10.53 -3.00 -10.36
N SER A 53 11.43 -2.02 -10.16
CA SER A 53 12.83 -2.30 -9.88
C SER A 53 13.01 -2.72 -8.42
N GLY A 54 14.09 -3.44 -8.12
CA GLY A 54 14.40 -3.83 -6.73
C GLY A 54 14.59 -2.61 -5.81
N ALA A 55 15.28 -1.57 -6.30
CA ALA A 55 15.48 -0.33 -5.55
C ALA A 55 14.14 0.37 -5.23
N MET A 56 13.20 0.37 -6.18
CA MET A 56 11.89 1.00 -5.98
C MET A 56 10.99 0.19 -5.06
N LEU A 57 11.00 -1.14 -5.15
CA LEU A 57 10.29 -2.00 -4.19
C LEU A 57 10.83 -1.78 -2.77
N SER A 58 12.15 -1.75 -2.61
CA SER A 58 12.80 -1.46 -1.32
C SER A 58 12.37 -0.10 -0.76
N ALA A 59 12.40 0.94 -1.59
CA ALA A 59 11.96 2.28 -1.19
C ALA A 59 10.47 2.32 -0.80
N ARG A 60 9.59 1.60 -1.51
CA ARG A 60 8.16 1.53 -1.16
C ARG A 60 7.93 0.79 0.15
N LEU A 61 8.58 -0.36 0.35
CA LEU A 61 8.50 -1.11 1.60
C LEU A 61 9.00 -0.25 2.78
N HIS A 62 10.13 0.43 2.62
CA HIS A 62 10.67 1.34 3.63
C HIS A 62 9.68 2.47 3.99
N ASP A 63 9.19 3.22 2.99
CA ASP A 63 8.24 4.32 3.19
C ASP A 63 6.95 3.84 3.89
N MET A 64 6.44 2.68 3.49
CA MET A 64 5.19 2.13 4.01
C MET A 64 5.33 1.49 5.40
N ILE A 65 6.51 0.94 5.73
CA ILE A 65 6.84 0.51 7.10
C ILE A 65 6.92 1.74 8.01
N ALA A 66 7.62 2.81 7.58
CA ALA A 66 7.72 4.04 8.34
C ALA A 66 6.34 4.70 8.60
N ALA A 67 5.40 4.54 7.66
CA ALA A 67 4.02 4.99 7.83
C ALA A 67 3.11 4.03 8.62
N GLY A 68 3.61 2.88 9.07
CA GLY A 68 2.83 1.88 9.80
C GLY A 68 1.74 1.21 8.95
N LEU A 69 1.93 1.11 7.64
CA LEU A 69 1.02 0.40 6.72
C LEU A 69 1.47 -1.05 6.49
N ILE A 70 2.77 -1.32 6.63
CA ILE A 70 3.39 -2.63 6.44
C ILE A 70 4.22 -2.95 7.68
N GLU A 71 4.23 -4.22 8.08
CA GLU A 71 5.14 -4.76 9.08
C GLU A 71 6.17 -5.68 8.42
N ARG A 72 7.41 -5.63 8.93
CA ARG A 72 8.51 -6.48 8.49
C ARG A 72 8.78 -7.52 9.57
N TYR A 73 8.92 -8.78 9.15
CA TYR A 73 9.26 -9.89 10.02
C TYR A 73 10.61 -10.47 9.64
N ASP A 74 11.53 -10.46 10.60
CA ASP A 74 12.85 -11.08 10.50
C ASP A 74 12.78 -12.52 11.02
N GLY A 75 13.05 -13.48 10.14
CA GLY A 75 13.25 -14.89 10.45
C GLY A 75 14.30 -15.46 9.52
N ASP A 76 14.26 -16.77 9.24
CA ASP A 76 15.15 -17.40 8.24
C ASP A 76 15.03 -16.74 6.86
N ILE A 77 13.83 -16.22 6.56
CA ILE A 77 13.54 -15.40 5.39
C ILE A 77 12.80 -14.15 5.85
N VAL A 78 13.23 -12.98 5.37
CA VAL A 78 12.54 -11.72 5.61
C VAL A 78 11.20 -11.70 4.86
N THR A 79 10.13 -11.43 5.59
CA THR A 79 8.77 -11.33 5.02
C THR A 79 8.07 -10.05 5.46
N TYR A 80 7.01 -9.70 4.74
CA TYR A 80 6.23 -8.50 4.92
C TYR A 80 4.74 -8.83 4.97
N ASP A 81 3.99 -8.09 5.76
CA ASP A 81 2.53 -8.17 5.84
C ASP A 81 1.93 -6.77 6.02
N LEU A 82 0.65 -6.60 5.74
CA LEU A 82 -0.08 -5.40 6.07
C LEU A 82 -0.27 -5.31 7.59
N THR A 83 -0.21 -4.10 8.13
CA THR A 83 -0.78 -3.81 9.44
C THR A 83 -2.30 -3.75 9.35
N ASP A 84 -3.00 -3.66 10.48
CA ASP A 84 -4.47 -3.42 10.46
C ASP A 84 -4.83 -2.12 9.74
N ARG A 85 -4.00 -1.07 9.93
CA ARG A 85 -4.14 0.19 9.21
C ARG A 85 -3.93 0.00 7.70
N GLY A 86 -2.94 -0.78 7.30
CA GLY A 86 -2.69 -1.11 5.89
C GLY A 86 -3.84 -1.89 5.26
N ARG A 87 -4.40 -2.87 5.98
CA ARG A 87 -5.59 -3.64 5.55
C ARG A 87 -6.80 -2.74 5.37
N GLU A 88 -7.07 -1.85 6.31
CA GLU A 88 -8.20 -0.92 6.24
C GLU A 88 -8.05 0.08 5.08
N LEU A 89 -6.85 0.61 4.87
CA LEU A 89 -6.57 1.47 3.72
C LEU A 89 -6.77 0.72 2.40
N ARG A 90 -6.28 -0.52 2.29
CA ARG A 90 -6.48 -1.36 1.10
C ARG A 90 -7.97 -1.55 0.82
N LYS A 91 -8.77 -1.90 1.83
CA LYS A 91 -10.23 -2.07 1.69
C LYS A 91 -10.90 -0.82 1.10
N ARG A 92 -10.48 0.37 1.52
CA ARG A 92 -11.01 1.65 1.02
C ARG A 92 -10.59 1.97 -0.42
N LEU A 93 -9.47 1.42 -0.88
CA LEU A 93 -8.99 1.59 -2.25
C LEU A 93 -9.62 0.58 -3.23
N LEU A 94 -10.14 -0.55 -2.77
CA LEU A 94 -10.76 -1.56 -3.64
C LEU A 94 -11.87 -1.00 -4.54
N PRO A 95 -12.85 -0.21 -4.03
CA PRO A 95 -13.88 0.38 -4.89
C PRO A 95 -13.32 1.33 -5.96
N VAL A 96 -12.21 2.02 -5.65
CA VAL A 96 -11.54 2.90 -6.62
C VAL A 96 -10.92 2.08 -7.74
N PHE A 97 -10.33 0.92 -7.42
CA PHE A 97 -9.82 0.00 -8.43
C PHE A 97 -10.93 -0.61 -9.29
N GLU A 98 -12.03 -1.06 -8.67
CA GLU A 98 -13.20 -1.58 -9.37
C GLU A 98 -13.71 -0.55 -10.39
N TYR A 99 -13.86 0.71 -9.98
CA TYR A 99 -14.25 1.81 -10.87
C TYR A 99 -13.30 2.04 -12.06
N PHE A 100 -12.00 1.79 -11.89
CA PHE A 100 -11.01 1.89 -12.97
C PHE A 100 -10.94 0.64 -13.85
N ALA A 101 -11.25 -0.54 -13.31
CA ALA A 101 -11.23 -1.80 -14.02
C ALA A 101 -12.49 -2.01 -14.88
N ASP A 102 -13.62 -1.45 -14.45
CA ASP A 102 -14.91 -1.50 -15.16
C ASP A 102 -14.99 -0.53 -16.35
N ARG A 103 -13.85 0.02 -16.81
CA ARG A 103 -13.74 0.91 -17.96
C ARG A 103 -12.65 0.48 -18.93
#